data_AF-A0A017T620-F1
#
_entry.id   AF-A0A017T620-F1
#
_cell.length_a   1.000
_cell.length_b   1.000
_cell.length_c   1.000
_cell.angle_alpha   90.00
_cell.angle_beta   90.00
_cell.angle_gamma   90.00
#
_symmetry.space_group_name_H-M   'P 1'
#
loop_
_entity.id
_entity.type
_entity.pdbx_description
1 polymer ?
#
loop_
_entity_poly.entity_id
_entity_poly.type
_entity_poly.pdbx_seq_one_letter_code
_entity_poly.pdbx_strand_id
1 'polypeptide(L)'
;MKAPAPPRITAEEAEDVLFPEAPSEEHRHACASPDADARTRCLIERRYAQDPGARDLALALYVRSGGVAGVERAQEMDGGFRGKLRLVPELPIGPYRKHLDWVTRAAADFTWFFGEIGARAGAPVQFRYEPVAWRFFRSVGRTTPSAYAQGWTVAYNVSGSLLRSEIGARETLFHEIFHLNDGAKGWSRRVLGDLYDGIVARCRPAEAGSKRGGGAQGAAAGETACFTPYAPTATKVRGGTFYAFQADNGDAVHEYAAEIAMRYYVDTRKHLRGEKLAHAPFRCGPRENQEAWGLVVKEFFGGVDLLPACGG
;
A
#
# COMPACT_ATOMS: atom_id res chain seq x y z
N MET A 1 -1.83 26.96 -1.47
CA MET A 1 -1.91 26.55 -2.89
C MET A 1 -2.32 25.08 -2.94
N LYS A 2 -3.28 24.68 -3.78
CA LYS A 2 -3.69 23.28 -3.93
C LYS A 2 -2.61 22.53 -4.72
N ALA A 3 -2.23 21.32 -4.31
CA ALA A 3 -1.32 20.50 -5.11
C ALA A 3 -1.95 20.25 -6.51
N PRO A 4 -1.16 20.22 -7.60
CA PRO A 4 -1.68 19.92 -8.92
C PRO A 4 -2.37 18.55 -8.91
N ALA A 5 -3.46 18.43 -9.66
CA ALA A 5 -4.15 17.16 -9.79
C ALA A 5 -3.18 16.13 -10.40
N PRO A 6 -3.16 14.89 -9.87
CA PRO A 6 -2.32 13.84 -10.41
C PRO A 6 -2.71 13.51 -11.86
N PRO A 7 -1.76 13.07 -12.70
CA PRO A 7 -2.06 12.68 -14.06
C PRO A 7 -3.07 11.52 -14.06
N ARG A 8 -4.01 11.58 -15.01
CA ARG A 8 -4.98 10.51 -15.25
C ARG A 8 -4.28 9.32 -15.91
N ILE A 9 -4.80 8.12 -15.65
CA ILE A 9 -4.46 6.93 -16.42
C ILE A 9 -4.99 7.14 -17.85
N THR A 10 -4.11 7.02 -18.84
CA THR A 10 -4.45 7.13 -20.26
C THR A 10 -5.22 5.90 -20.75
N ALA A 11 -5.88 5.98 -21.90
CA ALA A 11 -6.57 4.82 -22.47
C ALA A 11 -5.59 3.70 -22.82
N GLU A 12 -4.37 4.04 -23.24
CA GLU A 12 -3.28 3.11 -23.53
C GLU A 12 -2.78 2.40 -22.26
N GLU A 13 -2.57 3.13 -21.17
CA GLU A 13 -2.22 2.54 -19.87
C GLU A 13 -3.37 1.68 -19.33
N ALA A 14 -4.62 2.11 -19.48
CA ALA A 14 -5.79 1.34 -19.07
C ALA A 14 -5.87 0.01 -19.85
N GLU A 15 -5.61 0.03 -21.16
CA GLU A 15 -5.54 -1.16 -22.00
C GLU A 15 -4.43 -2.11 -21.53
N ASP A 16 -3.24 -1.59 -21.21
CA ASP A 16 -2.11 -2.38 -20.71
C ASP A 16 -2.39 -3.01 -19.32
N VAL A 17 -3.16 -2.31 -18.48
CA VAL A 17 -3.62 -2.85 -17.19
C VAL A 17 -4.67 -3.94 -17.38
N LEU A 18 -5.65 -3.72 -18.27
CA LEU A 18 -6.78 -4.63 -18.47
C LEU A 18 -6.38 -5.88 -19.27
N PHE A 19 -5.52 -5.73 -20.27
CA PHE A 19 -5.17 -6.74 -21.27
C PHE A 19 -3.65 -6.82 -21.53
N PRO A 20 -2.81 -7.09 -20.52
CA PRO A 20 -1.36 -7.03 -20.66
C PRO A 20 -0.75 -8.06 -21.64
N GLU A 21 -1.45 -9.17 -21.90
CA GLU A 21 -0.96 -10.30 -22.71
C GLU A 21 -1.74 -10.50 -24.03
N ALA A 22 -2.82 -9.74 -24.26
CA ALA A 22 -3.67 -9.93 -25.46
C ALA A 22 -3.15 -9.11 -26.65
N PRO A 23 -3.38 -9.56 -27.90
CA PRO A 23 -3.11 -8.72 -29.07
C PRO A 23 -3.99 -7.47 -28.99
N SER A 24 -3.32 -6.34 -28.72
CA SER A 24 -3.92 -5.02 -28.52
C SER A 24 -4.93 -4.61 -29.60
N GLU A 25 -4.76 -5.07 -30.84
CA GLU A 25 -5.57 -4.62 -31.99
C GLU A 25 -7.05 -4.98 -31.91
N GLU A 26 -7.43 -6.16 -31.43
CA GLU A 26 -8.85 -6.56 -31.37
C GLU A 26 -9.63 -5.73 -30.34
N HIS A 27 -9.00 -5.46 -29.19
CA HIS A 27 -9.58 -4.62 -28.15
C HIS A 27 -9.61 -3.14 -28.57
N ARG A 28 -8.52 -2.66 -29.19
CA ARG A 28 -8.45 -1.31 -29.76
C ARG A 28 -9.52 -1.06 -30.81
N HIS A 29 -9.75 -2.02 -31.70
CA HIS A 29 -10.74 -1.86 -32.75
C HIS A 29 -12.17 -1.83 -32.19
N ALA A 30 -12.54 -2.78 -31.33
CA ALA A 30 -13.92 -2.82 -30.84
C ALA A 30 -14.24 -1.71 -29.81
N CYS A 31 -13.23 -1.18 -29.12
CA CYS A 31 -13.37 -0.03 -28.22
C CYS A 31 -12.81 1.26 -28.83
N ALA A 32 -12.70 1.34 -30.16
CA ALA A 32 -12.20 2.52 -30.85
C ALA A 32 -13.13 3.70 -30.56
N SER A 33 -12.59 4.72 -29.90
CA SER A 33 -13.30 5.95 -29.58
C SER A 33 -12.29 7.11 -29.52
N PRO A 34 -12.62 8.28 -30.11
CA PRO A 34 -11.80 9.48 -29.94
C PRO A 34 -11.89 10.03 -28.50
N ASP A 35 -12.92 9.66 -27.74
CA ASP A 35 -13.03 9.94 -26.32
C ASP A 35 -12.34 8.81 -25.51
N ALA A 36 -11.24 9.17 -24.84
CA ALA A 36 -10.44 8.28 -24.01
C ALA A 36 -11.22 7.72 -22.80
N ASP A 37 -12.19 8.47 -22.26
CA ASP A 37 -13.03 8.01 -21.16
C ASP A 37 -14.00 6.93 -21.63
N ALA A 38 -14.67 7.17 -22.76
CA ALA A 38 -15.54 6.19 -23.40
C ALA A 38 -14.77 4.92 -23.82
N ARG A 39 -13.54 5.07 -24.34
CA ARG A 39 -12.66 3.94 -24.67
C ARG A 39 -12.33 3.11 -23.42
N THR A 40 -11.91 3.76 -22.33
CA THR A 40 -11.57 3.07 -21.08
C THR A 40 -12.77 2.32 -20.50
N ARG A 41 -13.96 2.93 -20.50
CA ARG A 41 -15.19 2.25 -20.06
C ARG A 41 -15.50 1.01 -20.89
N CYS A 42 -15.43 1.10 -22.22
CA CYS A 42 -15.61 -0.05 -23.10
C CYS A 42 -14.61 -1.18 -22.79
N LEU A 43 -13.33 -0.84 -22.58
CA LEU A 43 -12.30 -1.82 -22.23
C LEU A 43 -12.62 -2.53 -20.89
N ILE A 44 -13.07 -1.78 -19.88
CA ILE A 44 -13.50 -2.35 -18.58
C ILE A 44 -14.70 -3.28 -18.78
N GLU A 45 -15.72 -2.84 -19.52
CA GLU A 45 -16.92 -3.63 -19.81
C GLU A 45 -16.57 -4.95 -20.50
N ARG A 46 -15.67 -4.91 -21.50
CA ARG A 46 -15.18 -6.12 -22.17
C ARG A 46 -14.40 -7.03 -21.23
N ARG A 47 -13.53 -6.47 -20.38
CA ARG A 47 -12.69 -7.27 -19.47
C ARG A 47 -13.51 -8.05 -18.46
N TYR A 48 -14.61 -7.46 -17.98
CA TYR A 48 -15.48 -8.04 -16.97
C TYR A 48 -16.81 -8.59 -17.53
N ALA A 49 -16.91 -8.81 -18.84
CA ALA A 49 -18.16 -9.26 -19.49
C ALA A 49 -18.75 -10.56 -18.90
N GLN A 50 -17.90 -11.41 -18.31
CA GLN A 50 -18.29 -12.69 -17.70
C GLN A 50 -18.87 -12.56 -16.27
N ASP A 51 -18.71 -11.42 -15.60
CA ASP A 51 -19.23 -11.17 -14.25
C ASP A 51 -19.76 -9.74 -14.15
N PRO A 52 -21.07 -9.53 -14.39
CA PRO A 52 -21.69 -8.20 -14.34
C PRO A 52 -21.48 -7.49 -12.99
N GLY A 53 -21.46 -8.23 -11.88
CA GLY A 53 -21.22 -7.63 -10.56
C GLY A 53 -19.80 -7.09 -10.41
N ALA A 54 -18.81 -7.82 -10.94
CA ALA A 54 -17.42 -7.33 -10.95
C ALA A 54 -17.23 -6.17 -11.95
N ARG A 55 -17.91 -6.21 -13.10
CA ARG A 55 -17.93 -5.11 -14.08
C ARG A 55 -18.42 -3.82 -13.44
N ASP A 56 -19.54 -3.87 -12.74
CA ASP A 56 -20.14 -2.67 -12.13
C ASP A 56 -19.22 -2.11 -11.03
N LEU A 57 -18.54 -2.97 -10.26
CA LEU A 57 -17.52 -2.55 -9.29
C LEU A 57 -16.30 -1.90 -9.95
N ALA A 58 -15.79 -2.46 -11.06
CA ALA A 58 -14.65 -1.92 -11.79
C ALA A 58 -14.97 -0.56 -12.43
N LEU A 59 -16.16 -0.42 -13.02
CA LEU A 59 -16.66 0.86 -13.54
C LEU A 59 -16.84 1.89 -12.42
N ALA A 60 -17.40 1.49 -11.28
CA ALA A 60 -17.56 2.39 -10.13
C ALA A 60 -16.22 2.87 -9.57
N LEU A 61 -15.21 1.99 -9.51
CA LEU A 61 -13.84 2.36 -9.12
C LEU A 61 -13.24 3.39 -10.09
N TYR A 62 -13.37 3.16 -11.39
CA TYR A 62 -12.87 4.06 -12.43
C TYR A 62 -13.58 5.41 -12.41
N VAL A 63 -14.91 5.44 -12.37
CA VAL A 63 -15.69 6.70 -12.34
C VAL A 63 -15.35 7.53 -11.09
N ARG A 64 -15.15 6.87 -9.95
CA ARG A 64 -14.92 7.57 -8.67
C ARG A 64 -13.50 8.11 -8.54
N SER A 65 -12.50 7.29 -8.87
CA SER A 65 -11.09 7.56 -8.52
C SER A 65 -10.19 7.67 -9.75
N GLY A 66 -10.70 7.40 -10.95
CA GLY A 66 -9.89 7.19 -12.16
C GLY A 66 -9.06 5.90 -12.12
N GLY A 67 -9.17 5.07 -11.08
CA GLY A 67 -8.43 3.83 -10.97
C GLY A 67 -8.93 2.75 -11.92
N VAL A 68 -8.00 2.01 -12.54
CA VAL A 68 -8.32 0.93 -13.48
C VAL A 68 -7.95 -0.40 -12.85
N ALA A 69 -8.91 -1.33 -12.78
CA ALA A 69 -8.73 -2.68 -12.26
C ALA A 69 -8.55 -3.69 -13.39
N GLY A 70 -7.37 -4.29 -13.48
CA GLY A 70 -7.02 -5.27 -14.49
C GLY A 70 -6.20 -6.42 -13.91
N VAL A 71 -5.18 -6.89 -14.61
CA VAL A 71 -4.35 -8.00 -14.13
C VAL A 71 -2.86 -7.71 -14.25
N GLU A 72 -2.09 -8.39 -13.41
CA GLU A 72 -0.64 -8.43 -13.54
C GLU A 72 -0.22 -9.30 -14.73
N ARG A 73 0.98 -9.05 -15.27
CA ARG A 73 1.67 -9.92 -16.22
C ARG A 73 2.14 -11.21 -15.54
N ALA A 74 2.13 -12.32 -16.26
CA ALA A 74 2.84 -13.50 -15.81
C ALA A 74 4.34 -13.19 -15.66
N GLN A 75 4.91 -13.48 -14.49
CA GLN A 75 6.32 -13.17 -14.23
C GLN A 75 6.91 -14.06 -13.14
N GLU A 76 8.24 -14.19 -13.19
CA GLU A 76 9.06 -14.68 -12.09
C GLU A 76 9.66 -13.47 -11.38
N MET A 77 9.46 -13.36 -10.07
CA MET A 77 10.05 -12.29 -9.27
C MET A 77 10.95 -12.85 -8.17
N ASP A 78 11.95 -12.09 -7.75
CA ASP A 78 12.71 -12.38 -6.54
C ASP A 78 11.94 -11.87 -5.31
N GLY A 79 11.50 -12.79 -4.45
CA GLY A 79 10.82 -12.48 -3.19
C GLY A 79 11.77 -12.24 -2.01
N GLY A 80 13.07 -12.04 -2.27
CA GLY A 80 14.11 -11.86 -1.25
C GLY A 80 14.32 -13.16 -0.46
N PHE A 81 14.18 -13.11 0.86
CA PHE A 81 14.25 -14.31 1.70
C PHE A 81 13.22 -15.40 1.32
N ARG A 82 12.19 -15.02 0.55
CA ARG A 82 11.15 -15.92 0.05
C ARG A 82 11.52 -16.59 -1.28
N GLY A 83 12.73 -16.38 -1.81
CA GLY A 83 13.21 -16.95 -3.07
C GLY A 83 12.36 -16.56 -4.29
N LYS A 84 12.52 -17.30 -5.39
CA LYS A 84 11.76 -17.06 -6.63
C LYS A 84 10.27 -17.33 -6.44
N LEU A 85 9.44 -16.40 -6.89
CA LEU A 85 7.99 -16.45 -6.84
C LEU A 85 7.45 -16.34 -8.27
N ARG A 86 6.58 -17.28 -8.63
CA ARG A 86 5.85 -17.25 -9.90
C ARG A 86 4.49 -16.60 -9.70
N LEU A 87 4.27 -15.47 -10.35
CA LEU A 87 3.00 -14.76 -10.39
C LEU A 87 2.29 -15.02 -11.72
N VAL A 88 0.98 -15.17 -11.69
CA VAL A 88 0.15 -15.30 -12.89
C VAL A 88 -1.06 -14.36 -12.82
N PRO A 89 -1.52 -13.84 -13.98
CA PRO A 89 -2.72 -13.02 -14.05
C PRO A 89 -3.92 -13.74 -13.43
N GLU A 90 -4.70 -13.06 -12.60
CA GLU A 90 -5.94 -13.60 -12.03
C GLU A 90 -6.96 -12.48 -11.84
N LEU A 91 -8.08 -12.58 -12.54
CA LEU A 91 -9.14 -11.58 -12.45
C LEU A 91 -9.89 -11.69 -11.12
N PRO A 92 -10.26 -10.56 -10.49
CA PRO A 92 -11.07 -10.57 -9.27
C PRO A 92 -12.55 -10.73 -9.60
N ILE A 93 -12.94 -11.89 -10.14
CA ILE A 93 -14.32 -12.27 -10.50
C ILE A 93 -14.78 -13.50 -9.71
N GLY A 94 -16.07 -13.81 -9.75
CA GLY A 94 -16.65 -14.98 -9.09
C GLY A 94 -16.28 -15.05 -7.60
N PRO A 95 -15.61 -16.11 -7.12
CA PRO A 95 -15.20 -16.21 -5.71
C PRO A 95 -14.20 -15.14 -5.27
N TYR A 96 -13.44 -14.54 -6.20
CA TYR A 96 -12.50 -13.46 -5.92
C TYR A 96 -13.11 -12.06 -6.02
N ARG A 97 -14.38 -11.92 -6.43
CA ARG A 97 -15.04 -10.61 -6.58
C ARG A 97 -15.01 -9.75 -5.32
N LYS A 98 -15.01 -10.38 -4.14
CA LYS A 98 -14.85 -9.68 -2.86
C LYS A 98 -13.60 -8.81 -2.77
N HIS A 99 -12.50 -9.19 -3.44
CA HIS A 99 -11.27 -8.41 -3.44
C HIS A 99 -11.42 -7.11 -4.22
N LEU A 100 -12.14 -7.13 -5.35
CA LEU A 100 -12.48 -5.91 -6.08
C LEU A 100 -13.41 -5.01 -5.27
N ASP A 101 -14.42 -5.57 -4.59
CA ASP A 101 -15.27 -4.82 -3.66
C ASP A 101 -14.44 -4.14 -2.55
N TRP A 102 -13.50 -4.86 -1.92
CA TRP A 102 -12.62 -4.30 -0.89
C TRP A 102 -11.73 -3.17 -1.44
N VAL A 103 -11.16 -3.32 -2.64
CA VAL A 103 -10.37 -2.27 -3.30
C VAL A 103 -11.25 -1.03 -3.59
N THR A 104 -12.45 -1.22 -4.13
CA THR A 104 -13.38 -0.12 -4.41
C THR A 104 -13.80 0.62 -3.14
N ARG A 105 -14.07 -0.10 -2.05
CA ARG A 105 -14.38 0.49 -0.74
C ARG A 105 -13.18 1.22 -0.14
N ALA A 106 -11.97 0.66 -0.26
CA ALA A 106 -10.75 1.31 0.20
C ALA A 106 -10.52 2.63 -0.55
N ALA A 107 -10.66 2.64 -1.88
CA ALA A 107 -10.54 3.86 -2.69
C ALA A 107 -11.55 4.93 -2.24
N ALA A 108 -12.82 4.56 -2.03
CA ALA A 108 -13.84 5.49 -1.54
C ALA A 108 -13.53 6.03 -0.12
N ASP A 109 -13.01 5.17 0.76
CA ASP A 109 -12.59 5.53 2.12
C ASP A 109 -11.41 6.51 2.09
N PHE A 110 -10.44 6.29 1.19
CA PHE A 110 -9.30 7.20 0.99
C PHE A 110 -9.77 8.55 0.46
N THR A 111 -10.66 8.61 -0.53
CA THR A 111 -11.24 9.88 -1.02
C THR A 111 -11.90 10.67 0.12
N TRP A 112 -12.71 10.01 0.95
CA TRP A 112 -13.31 10.66 2.13
C TRP A 112 -12.24 11.14 3.11
N PHE A 113 -11.30 10.26 3.49
CA PHE A 113 -10.24 10.56 4.45
C PHE A 113 -9.41 11.76 4.02
N PHE A 114 -8.91 11.78 2.79
CA PHE A 114 -8.12 12.89 2.27
C PHE A 114 -8.94 14.15 2.05
N GLY A 115 -10.26 14.04 1.83
CA GLY A 115 -11.18 15.17 1.90
C GLY A 115 -11.22 15.81 3.30
N GLU A 116 -11.33 14.99 4.35
CA GLU A 116 -11.31 15.46 5.74
C GLU A 116 -9.97 16.07 6.15
N ILE A 117 -8.85 15.45 5.75
CA ILE A 117 -7.51 15.98 6.01
C ILE A 117 -7.30 17.29 5.24
N GLY A 118 -7.63 17.31 3.95
CA GLY A 118 -7.47 18.50 3.10
C GLY A 118 -8.28 19.70 3.58
N ALA A 119 -9.47 19.48 4.14
CA ALA A 119 -10.30 20.54 4.72
C ALA A 119 -9.70 21.18 5.99
N ARG A 120 -8.78 20.50 6.67
CA ARG A 120 -8.13 20.95 7.91
C ARG A 120 -6.67 21.34 7.74
N ALA A 121 -6.09 21.07 6.57
CA ALA A 121 -4.68 21.29 6.31
C ALA A 121 -4.35 22.77 6.08
N GLY A 122 -3.33 23.26 6.79
CA GLY A 122 -2.74 24.58 6.55
C GLY A 122 -1.78 24.60 5.35
N ALA A 123 -1.41 23.43 4.83
CA ALA A 123 -0.50 23.23 3.71
C ALA A 123 -1.07 22.20 2.73
N PRO A 124 -0.61 22.16 1.46
CA PRO A 124 -1.10 21.16 0.52
C PRO A 124 -0.71 19.74 0.95
N VAL A 125 -1.70 18.85 1.03
CA VAL A 125 -1.51 17.40 1.22
C VAL A 125 -0.73 16.86 0.02
N GLN A 126 0.43 16.25 0.27
CA GLN A 126 1.32 15.73 -0.77
C GLN A 126 1.08 14.26 -1.07
N PHE A 127 0.39 13.53 -0.18
CA PHE A 127 0.08 12.13 -0.40
C PHE A 127 -0.89 11.98 -1.58
N ARG A 128 -0.41 11.42 -2.69
CA ARG A 128 -1.22 11.04 -3.84
C ARG A 128 -1.79 9.64 -3.59
N TYR A 129 -3.11 9.52 -3.63
CA TYR A 129 -3.84 8.27 -3.41
C TYR A 129 -4.68 7.83 -4.61
N GLU A 130 -4.79 8.67 -5.65
CA GLU A 130 -5.55 8.40 -6.87
C GLU A 130 -4.96 9.16 -8.07
N PRO A 131 -5.28 8.79 -9.32
CA PRO A 131 -5.74 7.45 -9.71
C PRO A 131 -4.63 6.41 -9.49
N VAL A 132 -4.98 5.14 -9.30
CA VAL A 132 -4.05 4.00 -9.14
C VAL A 132 -4.40 2.93 -10.16
N ALA A 133 -3.40 2.37 -10.82
CA ALA A 133 -3.56 1.15 -11.62
C ALA A 133 -3.54 -0.07 -10.69
N TRP A 134 -4.59 -0.88 -10.71
CA TRP A 134 -4.74 -2.06 -9.84
C TRP A 134 -4.54 -3.33 -10.67
N ARG A 135 -3.45 -4.06 -10.41
CA ARG A 135 -3.12 -5.29 -11.13
C ARG A 135 -3.34 -6.52 -10.27
N PHE A 136 -4.40 -7.27 -10.56
CA PHE A 136 -4.72 -8.47 -9.79
C PHE A 136 -3.96 -9.70 -10.30
N PHE A 137 -3.48 -10.52 -9.37
CA PHE A 137 -2.73 -11.73 -9.67
C PHE A 137 -2.99 -12.83 -8.65
N ARG A 138 -2.48 -14.02 -8.92
CA ARG A 138 -2.24 -15.04 -7.90
C ARG A 138 -0.83 -15.59 -8.00
N SER A 139 -0.33 -16.07 -6.88
CA SER A 139 0.96 -16.76 -6.83
C SER A 139 0.78 -18.26 -7.08
N VAL A 140 1.73 -18.89 -7.76
CA VAL A 140 1.73 -20.34 -8.02
C VAL A 140 2.57 -21.05 -6.97
N GLY A 141 1.96 -21.99 -6.23
CA GLY A 141 2.62 -22.79 -5.19
C GLY A 141 2.83 -22.04 -3.87
N ARG A 142 3.55 -20.91 -3.88
CA ARG A 142 3.69 -20.01 -2.71
C ARG A 142 2.57 -18.98 -2.73
N THR A 143 2.14 -18.46 -1.57
CA THR A 143 1.02 -17.49 -1.45
C THR A 143 1.49 -16.05 -1.19
N THR A 144 2.75 -15.76 -1.48
CA THR A 144 3.39 -14.44 -1.35
C THR A 144 3.79 -13.89 -2.72
N PRO A 145 3.97 -12.57 -2.87
CA PRO A 145 3.59 -11.53 -1.90
C PRO A 145 2.06 -11.36 -1.85
N SER A 146 1.57 -10.59 -0.87
CA SER A 146 0.13 -10.25 -0.81
C SER A 146 -0.20 -9.03 -1.66
N ALA A 147 0.68 -8.04 -1.68
CA ALA A 147 0.65 -6.94 -2.64
C ALA A 147 2.09 -6.43 -2.84
N TYR A 148 2.29 -5.58 -3.84
CA TYR A 148 3.49 -4.76 -4.01
C TYR A 148 3.15 -3.54 -4.88
N ALA A 149 4.01 -2.52 -4.86
CA ALA A 149 3.79 -1.29 -5.61
C ALA A 149 4.98 -0.89 -6.50
N GLN A 150 4.72 -0.47 -7.73
CA GLN A 150 5.73 0.05 -8.66
C GLN A 150 5.06 0.87 -9.77
N GLY A 151 5.72 1.92 -10.29
CA GLY A 151 5.27 2.59 -11.51
C GLY A 151 3.84 3.14 -11.43
N TRP A 152 3.48 3.67 -10.25
CA TRP A 152 2.12 4.11 -9.92
C TRP A 152 1.02 3.04 -10.07
N THR A 153 1.41 1.78 -9.90
CA THR A 153 0.58 0.59 -9.92
C THR A 153 0.68 -0.12 -8.57
N VAL A 154 -0.44 -0.65 -8.08
CA VAL A 154 -0.47 -1.61 -6.98
C VAL A 154 -0.89 -2.97 -7.53
N ALA A 155 0.00 -3.95 -7.39
CA ALA A 155 -0.29 -5.34 -7.70
C ALA A 155 -0.85 -6.04 -6.46
N TYR A 156 -1.95 -6.76 -6.60
CA TYR A 156 -2.73 -7.33 -5.49
C TYR A 156 -3.00 -8.83 -5.70
N ASN A 157 -2.64 -9.64 -4.70
CA ASN A 157 -2.85 -11.09 -4.75
C ASN A 157 -4.25 -11.47 -4.27
N VAL A 158 -5.09 -11.99 -5.17
CA VAL A 158 -6.45 -12.45 -4.83
C VAL A 158 -6.46 -13.84 -4.17
N SER A 159 -5.33 -14.56 -4.20
CA SER A 159 -5.20 -15.92 -3.69
C SER A 159 -4.04 -16.00 -2.69
N GLY A 160 -4.14 -15.18 -1.64
CA GLY A 160 -3.12 -15.01 -0.61
C GLY A 160 -3.59 -15.40 0.80
N SER A 161 -2.64 -15.60 1.71
CA SER A 161 -2.93 -15.92 3.12
C SER A 161 -3.17 -14.69 4.00
N LEU A 162 -2.78 -13.48 3.57
CA LEU A 162 -2.87 -12.27 4.41
C LEU A 162 -4.14 -11.45 4.14
N LEU A 163 -4.57 -11.36 2.88
CA LEU A 163 -5.70 -10.53 2.47
C LEU A 163 -7.03 -11.26 2.68
N ARG A 164 -7.37 -11.48 3.96
CA ARG A 164 -8.56 -12.26 4.39
C ARG A 164 -9.73 -11.41 4.87
N SER A 165 -9.55 -10.10 5.01
CA SER A 165 -10.59 -9.18 5.49
C SER A 165 -10.51 -7.83 4.74
N GLU A 166 -11.63 -7.12 4.71
CA GLU A 166 -11.70 -5.76 4.14
C GLU A 166 -10.71 -4.80 4.83
N ILE A 167 -10.62 -4.87 6.17
CA ILE A 167 -9.71 -4.02 6.96
C ILE A 167 -8.25 -4.30 6.58
N GLY A 168 -7.85 -5.57 6.58
CA GLY A 168 -6.48 -5.95 6.22
C GLY A 168 -6.13 -5.58 4.78
N ALA A 169 -7.09 -5.70 3.85
CA ALA A 169 -6.93 -5.22 2.49
C ALA A 169 -6.71 -3.71 2.46
N ARG A 170 -7.60 -2.91 3.07
CA ARG A 170 -7.49 -1.44 3.08
C ARG A 170 -6.18 -0.94 3.66
N GLU A 171 -5.74 -1.51 4.78
CA GLU A 171 -4.46 -1.16 5.42
C GLU A 171 -3.28 -1.51 4.52
N THR A 172 -3.27 -2.71 3.92
CA THR A 172 -2.25 -3.12 2.94
C THR A 172 -2.22 -2.16 1.75
N LEU A 173 -3.37 -1.80 1.18
CA LEU A 173 -3.42 -0.88 0.03
C LEU A 173 -2.87 0.51 0.38
N PHE A 174 -3.14 1.02 1.58
CA PHE A 174 -2.60 2.31 2.02
C PHE A 174 -1.06 2.25 2.14
N HIS A 175 -0.55 1.15 2.71
CA HIS A 175 0.88 0.86 2.80
C HIS A 175 1.53 0.83 1.40
N GLU A 176 0.96 0.07 0.45
CA GLU A 176 1.49 -0.01 -0.92
C GLU A 176 1.44 1.32 -1.67
N ILE A 177 0.38 2.12 -1.48
CA ILE A 177 0.30 3.47 -2.07
C ILE A 177 1.36 4.40 -1.46
N PHE A 178 1.72 4.25 -0.19
CA PHE A 178 2.81 5.02 0.40
C PHE A 178 4.13 4.74 -0.34
N HIS A 179 4.44 3.48 -0.66
CA HIS A 179 5.64 3.14 -1.44
C HIS A 179 5.70 3.86 -2.79
N LEU A 180 4.56 4.09 -3.45
CA LEU A 180 4.50 4.88 -4.67
C LEU A 180 4.87 6.36 -4.44
N ASN A 181 4.38 6.94 -3.35
CA ASN A 181 4.68 8.34 -2.97
C ASN A 181 6.14 8.54 -2.58
N ASP A 182 6.69 7.58 -1.83
CA ASP A 182 8.05 7.62 -1.35
C ASP A 182 9.07 7.33 -2.46
N GLY A 183 8.83 6.31 -3.27
CA GLY A 183 9.69 5.95 -4.40
C GLY A 183 9.89 7.09 -5.41
N ALA A 184 8.89 7.96 -5.58
CA ALA A 184 8.98 9.16 -6.42
C ALA A 184 9.95 10.23 -5.87
N LYS A 185 10.28 10.18 -4.58
CA LYS A 185 11.03 11.23 -3.86
C LYS A 185 12.29 10.74 -3.14
N GLY A 186 12.45 9.41 -2.95
CA GLY A 186 13.47 8.83 -2.08
C GLY A 186 13.43 9.45 -0.69
N TRP A 187 12.24 9.66 -0.13
CA TRP A 187 12.05 10.48 1.06
C TRP A 187 12.44 9.73 2.33
N SER A 188 12.02 8.48 2.48
CA SER A 188 12.17 7.70 3.73
C SER A 188 13.63 7.59 4.17
N ARG A 189 14.51 7.09 3.29
CA ARG A 189 15.95 6.98 3.60
C ARG A 189 16.62 8.31 3.86
N ARG A 190 16.22 9.37 3.13
CA ARG A 190 16.81 10.71 3.28
C ARG A 190 16.37 11.43 4.56
N VAL A 191 15.14 11.21 5.01
CA VAL A 191 14.52 11.98 6.09
C VAL A 191 14.42 11.21 7.41
N LEU A 192 14.12 9.91 7.35
CA LEU A 192 14.01 9.05 8.53
C LEU A 192 15.23 8.17 8.76
N GLY A 193 16.19 8.19 7.84
CA GLY A 193 17.34 7.29 7.84
C GLY A 193 18.12 7.25 9.15
N ASP A 194 18.62 8.40 9.60
CA ASP A 194 19.46 8.48 10.81
C ASP A 194 18.68 8.09 12.07
N LEU A 195 17.40 8.47 12.13
CA LEU A 195 16.50 8.10 13.22
C LEU A 195 16.28 6.59 13.26
N TYR A 196 15.99 5.99 12.10
CA TYR A 196 15.79 4.55 11.96
C TYR A 196 17.06 3.77 12.32
N ASP A 197 18.22 4.16 11.77
CA ASP A 197 19.50 3.51 12.05
C ASP A 197 19.86 3.60 13.54
N GLY A 198 19.56 4.73 14.18
CA GLY A 198 19.72 4.89 15.63
C GLY A 198 18.88 3.93 16.46
N ILE A 199 17.62 3.69 16.07
CA ILE A 199 16.75 2.69 16.71
C ILE A 199 17.32 1.28 16.48
N VAL A 200 17.71 0.95 15.26
CA VAL A 200 18.28 -0.36 14.92
C VAL A 200 19.57 -0.61 15.69
N ALA A 201 20.49 0.35 15.73
CA ALA A 201 21.74 0.23 16.47
C ALA A 201 21.51 0.00 17.98
N ARG A 202 20.48 0.63 18.54
CA ARG A 202 20.08 0.44 19.95
C ARG A 202 19.53 -0.97 20.21
N CYS A 203 18.69 -1.48 19.31
CA CYS A 203 17.95 -2.74 19.52
C CYS A 203 18.62 -3.98 18.95
N ARG A 204 19.56 -3.81 18.02
CA ARG A 204 20.33 -4.86 17.36
C ARG A 204 21.83 -4.48 17.35
N PRO A 205 22.52 -4.49 18.50
CA PRO A 205 23.94 -4.16 18.57
C PRO A 205 24.81 -5.17 17.80
N ALA A 206 25.88 -4.68 17.19
CA ALA A 206 26.75 -5.43 16.27
C ALA A 206 27.40 -6.71 16.86
N GLU A 207 27.52 -6.80 18.19
CA GLU A 207 28.11 -7.96 18.89
C GLU A 207 27.16 -9.17 19.00
N ALA A 208 25.88 -9.04 18.59
CA ALA A 208 24.99 -10.19 18.39
C ALA A 208 25.32 -10.97 17.09
N GLY A 209 26.61 -11.00 16.73
CA GLY A 209 27.14 -11.46 15.46
C GLY A 209 26.81 -12.93 15.13
N SER A 210 26.31 -13.10 13.91
CA SER A 210 27.02 -13.91 12.91
C SER A 210 27.33 -15.37 13.29
N LYS A 211 26.29 -16.14 13.64
CA LYS A 211 26.22 -17.55 13.27
C LYS A 211 24.82 -17.90 12.79
N ARG A 212 24.47 -17.52 11.57
CA ARG A 212 23.34 -18.11 10.83
C ARG A 212 23.47 -17.81 9.33
N GLY A 213 24.49 -18.40 8.73
CA GLY A 213 24.48 -18.64 7.29
C GLY A 213 23.40 -19.68 6.98
N GLY A 214 22.43 -19.30 6.15
CA GLY A 214 21.41 -20.20 5.61
C GLY A 214 20.08 -20.22 6.36
N GLY A 215 19.07 -19.55 5.79
CA GLY A 215 17.64 -19.84 6.01
C GLY A 215 17.09 -19.51 7.39
N ALA A 216 16.22 -18.49 7.45
CA ALA A 216 15.50 -17.99 8.63
C ALA A 216 16.38 -17.26 9.67
N GLN A 217 16.64 -15.97 9.37
CA GLN A 217 17.04 -14.98 10.36
C GLN A 217 15.87 -14.72 11.31
N GLY A 218 15.83 -15.46 12.42
CA GLY A 218 14.92 -15.13 13.49
C GLY A 218 15.49 -14.07 14.40
N ALA A 219 14.70 -13.03 14.69
CA ALA A 219 15.05 -12.02 15.67
C ALA A 219 15.15 -12.65 17.06
N ALA A 220 16.16 -12.27 17.84
CA ALA A 220 16.26 -12.71 19.23
C ALA A 220 15.03 -12.18 20.02
N ALA A 221 14.57 -12.92 21.03
CA ALA A 221 13.44 -12.47 21.86
C ALA A 221 13.68 -11.08 22.47
N GLY A 222 14.92 -10.78 22.90
CA GLY A 222 15.32 -9.47 23.41
C GLY A 222 15.31 -8.35 22.37
N GLU A 223 15.59 -8.66 21.11
CA GLU A 223 15.55 -7.71 19.99
C GLU A 223 14.11 -7.27 19.70
N THR A 224 13.18 -8.23 19.63
CA THR A 224 11.76 -7.91 19.42
C THR A 224 11.17 -7.13 20.59
N ALA A 225 11.56 -7.44 21.83
CA ALA A 225 11.16 -6.65 22.99
C ALA A 225 11.66 -5.20 22.87
N CYS A 226 12.92 -4.99 22.47
CA CYS A 226 13.48 -3.65 22.27
C CYS A 226 12.76 -2.85 21.18
N PHE A 227 12.40 -3.47 20.06
CA PHE A 227 11.69 -2.79 18.96
C PHE A 227 10.23 -2.44 19.27
N THR A 228 9.61 -3.11 20.25
CA THR A 228 8.18 -2.94 20.58
C THR A 228 7.73 -1.49 20.75
N PRO A 229 8.40 -0.62 21.54
CA PRO A 229 7.97 0.78 21.68
C PRO A 229 8.13 1.62 20.40
N TYR A 230 8.97 1.21 19.45
CA TYR A 230 9.22 1.95 18.21
C TYR A 230 8.40 1.45 17.02
N ALA A 231 7.75 0.29 17.16
CA ALA A 231 6.98 -0.33 16.08
C ALA A 231 5.67 0.45 15.82
N PRO A 232 5.45 0.98 14.59
CA PRO A 232 4.21 1.70 14.30
C PRO A 232 2.99 0.78 14.35
N THR A 233 3.17 -0.50 14.05
CA THR A 233 2.12 -1.53 14.11
C THR A 233 2.59 -2.82 14.75
N ALA A 234 1.65 -3.72 15.03
CA ALA A 234 1.92 -5.04 15.59
C ALA A 234 2.31 -6.09 14.53
N THR A 235 2.38 -5.73 13.25
CA THR A 235 2.67 -6.68 12.16
C THR A 235 4.08 -7.23 12.31
N LYS A 236 4.23 -8.56 12.34
CA LYS A 236 5.51 -9.27 12.46
C LYS A 236 5.72 -10.24 11.32
N VAL A 237 6.96 -10.40 10.89
CA VAL A 237 7.34 -11.46 9.95
C VAL A 237 7.42 -12.79 10.70
N ARG A 238 6.88 -13.86 10.09
CA ARG A 238 6.89 -15.19 10.71
C ARG A 238 8.33 -15.61 11.02
N GLY A 239 8.60 -15.88 12.29
CA GLY A 239 9.92 -16.25 12.78
C GLY A 239 10.88 -15.07 12.95
N GLY A 240 10.51 -13.85 12.55
CA GLY A 240 11.31 -12.63 12.63
C GLY A 240 10.78 -11.63 13.66
N THR A 241 11.00 -10.34 13.40
CA THR A 241 10.52 -9.23 14.24
C THR A 241 9.39 -8.44 13.56
N PHE A 242 9.09 -7.25 14.08
CA PHE A 242 8.16 -6.30 13.47
C PHE A 242 8.53 -6.02 12.02
N TYR A 243 7.53 -5.96 11.15
CA TYR A 243 7.69 -5.79 9.71
C TYR A 243 8.58 -4.58 9.37
N ALA A 244 8.35 -3.47 10.06
CA ALA A 244 9.12 -2.24 9.97
C ALA A 244 10.63 -2.36 10.31
N PHE A 245 11.06 -3.39 11.03
CA PHE A 245 12.45 -3.57 11.48
C PHE A 245 13.06 -4.90 11.01
N GLN A 246 12.33 -5.65 10.18
CA GLN A 246 12.79 -6.95 9.70
C GLN A 246 13.98 -6.75 8.76
N ALA A 247 15.12 -7.36 9.12
CA ALA A 247 16.26 -7.43 8.22
C ALA A 247 15.88 -8.17 6.93
N ASP A 248 16.45 -7.73 5.81
CA ASP A 248 16.27 -8.31 4.46
C ASP A 248 14.85 -8.24 3.88
N ASN A 249 14.01 -7.34 4.37
CA ASN A 249 12.72 -7.00 3.74
C ASN A 249 12.84 -5.80 2.79
N GLY A 250 13.91 -5.76 1.98
CA GLY A 250 14.24 -4.61 1.12
C GLY A 250 14.89 -3.46 1.89
N ASP A 251 14.64 -2.22 1.46
CA ASP A 251 15.10 -1.04 2.20
C ASP A 251 14.19 -0.79 3.41
N ALA A 252 14.61 -1.30 4.57
CA ALA A 252 13.77 -1.40 5.75
C ALA A 252 13.26 -0.04 6.30
N VAL A 253 13.95 1.08 6.02
CA VAL A 253 13.43 2.41 6.41
C VAL A 253 12.21 2.82 5.59
N HIS A 254 12.09 2.34 4.34
CA HIS A 254 10.90 2.56 3.52
C HIS A 254 9.69 1.83 4.12
N GLU A 255 9.90 0.61 4.61
CA GLU A 255 8.87 -0.15 5.31
C GLU A 255 8.48 0.50 6.64
N TYR A 256 9.46 1.01 7.41
CA TYR A 256 9.18 1.77 8.62
C TYR A 256 8.32 3.02 8.35
N ALA A 257 8.66 3.77 7.30
CA ALA A 257 7.90 4.95 6.90
C ALA A 257 6.47 4.62 6.43
N ALA A 258 6.32 3.55 5.64
CA ALA A 258 5.01 3.06 5.19
C ALA A 258 4.14 2.63 6.37
N GLU A 259 4.72 1.95 7.36
CA GLU A 259 4.03 1.56 8.58
C GLU A 259 3.63 2.77 9.45
N ILE A 260 4.44 3.83 9.52
CA ILE A 260 4.06 5.09 10.19
C ILE A 260 2.88 5.74 9.46
N ALA A 261 2.95 5.86 8.13
CA ALA A 261 1.88 6.47 7.33
C ALA A 261 0.57 5.69 7.44
N MET A 262 0.63 4.36 7.40
CA MET A 262 -0.51 3.49 7.61
C MET A 262 -1.07 3.64 9.03
N ARG A 263 -0.21 3.71 10.06
CA ARG A 263 -0.64 3.94 11.44
C ARG A 263 -1.32 5.31 11.59
N TYR A 264 -0.80 6.34 10.94
CA TYR A 264 -1.43 7.66 10.87
C TYR A 264 -2.84 7.59 10.29
N TYR A 265 -2.99 6.93 9.13
CA TYR A 265 -4.28 6.75 8.50
C TYR A 265 -5.26 6.01 9.41
N VAL A 266 -4.87 4.87 9.98
CA VAL A 266 -5.74 4.05 10.84
C VAL A 266 -6.24 4.82 12.06
N ASP A 267 -5.33 5.45 12.82
CA ASP A 267 -5.71 6.14 14.04
C ASP A 267 -6.51 7.42 13.72
N THR A 268 -6.09 8.20 12.71
CA THR A 268 -6.75 9.46 12.36
C THR A 268 -8.13 9.22 11.79
N ARG A 269 -8.29 8.18 10.96
CA ARG A 269 -9.59 7.72 10.47
C ARG A 269 -10.54 7.35 11.61
N LYS A 270 -10.07 6.59 12.61
CA LYS A 270 -10.88 6.25 13.79
C LYS A 270 -11.31 7.51 14.54
N HIS A 271 -10.37 8.41 14.79
CA HIS A 271 -10.66 9.68 15.44
C HIS A 271 -11.71 10.51 14.69
N LEU A 272 -11.57 10.65 13.37
CA LEU A 272 -12.53 11.35 12.51
C LEU A 272 -13.95 10.75 12.54
N ARG A 273 -14.06 9.46 12.86
CA ARG A 273 -15.34 8.74 12.99
C ARG A 273 -15.90 8.72 14.42
N GLY A 274 -15.22 9.37 15.36
CA GLY A 274 -15.57 9.29 16.78
C GLY A 274 -15.35 7.89 17.38
N GLU A 275 -14.57 7.03 16.71
CA GLU A 275 -14.22 5.71 17.20
C GLU A 275 -13.08 5.80 18.24
N LYS A 276 -13.11 4.91 19.24
CA LYS A 276 -12.06 4.84 20.25
C LYS A 276 -10.78 4.26 19.65
N LEU A 277 -9.64 4.91 19.93
CA LEU A 277 -8.33 4.35 19.61
C LEU A 277 -8.05 3.11 20.49
N ALA A 278 -7.54 2.04 19.88
CA ALA A 278 -7.21 0.81 20.60
C ALA A 278 -6.02 1.00 21.57
N HIS A 279 -5.14 1.96 21.25
CA HIS A 279 -3.93 2.29 21.99
C HIS A 279 -3.74 3.80 22.02
N ALA A 280 -2.82 4.28 22.86
CA ALA A 280 -2.36 5.67 22.78
C ALA A 280 -1.81 5.97 21.37
N PRO A 281 -1.90 7.23 20.90
CA PRO A 281 -1.29 7.64 19.63
C PRO A 281 0.19 7.25 19.58
N PHE A 282 0.66 6.75 18.43
CA PHE A 282 2.04 6.26 18.26
C PHE A 282 3.09 7.30 18.68
N ARG A 283 2.87 8.57 18.35
CA ARG A 283 3.74 9.70 18.72
C ARG A 283 3.90 9.93 20.22
N CYS A 284 3.07 9.29 21.05
CA CYS A 284 3.15 9.38 22.51
C CYS A 284 4.08 8.34 23.13
N GLY A 285 4.75 7.54 22.30
CA GLY A 285 5.85 6.67 22.74
C GLY A 285 7.16 7.45 22.97
N PRO A 286 8.33 6.79 22.77
CA PRO A 286 9.62 7.46 22.84
C PRO A 286 9.75 8.66 21.90
N ARG A 287 10.73 9.53 22.16
CA ARG A 287 11.00 10.75 21.38
C ARG A 287 11.10 10.46 19.88
N GLU A 288 11.72 9.34 19.51
CA GLU A 288 11.88 8.90 18.12
C GLU A 288 10.53 8.73 17.41
N ASN A 289 9.49 8.26 18.11
CA ASN A 289 8.16 8.12 17.54
C ASN A 289 7.52 9.48 17.25
N GLN A 290 7.68 10.44 18.17
CA GLN A 290 7.17 11.80 17.99
C GLN A 290 7.82 12.48 16.79
N GLU A 291 9.14 12.34 16.67
CA GLU A 291 9.93 12.91 15.58
C GLU A 291 9.56 12.28 14.23
N ALA A 292 9.57 10.95 14.14
CA ALA A 292 9.21 10.24 12.92
C ALA A 292 7.77 10.53 12.48
N TRP A 293 6.82 10.55 13.42
CA TRP A 293 5.43 10.94 13.17
C TRP A 293 5.32 12.36 12.64
N GLY A 294 5.97 13.33 13.29
CA GLY A 294 5.95 14.74 12.87
C GLY A 294 6.49 14.93 11.46
N LEU A 295 7.55 14.21 11.09
CA LEU A 295 8.14 14.25 9.75
C LEU A 295 7.18 13.70 8.68
N VAL A 296 6.56 12.54 8.92
CA VAL A 296 5.57 11.94 7.99
C VAL A 296 4.33 12.82 7.85
N VAL A 297 3.78 13.32 8.97
CA VAL A 297 2.60 14.20 8.98
C VAL A 297 2.85 15.51 8.24
N LYS A 298 4.03 16.10 8.44
CA LYS A 298 4.41 17.33 7.76
C LYS A 298 4.57 17.13 6.25
N GLU A 299 5.26 16.09 5.83
CA GLU A 299 5.52 15.84 4.41
C GLU A 299 4.23 15.48 3.67
N PHE A 300 3.49 14.49 4.15
CA PHE A 300 2.46 13.83 3.35
C PHE A 300 1.05 14.34 3.63
N PHE A 301 0.79 14.76 4.87
CA PHE A 301 -0.57 15.03 5.37
C PHE A 301 -0.82 16.50 5.69
N GLY A 302 -0.02 17.41 5.12
CA GLY A 302 -0.21 18.85 5.25
C GLY A 302 -0.03 19.38 6.67
N GLY A 303 0.68 18.64 7.52
CA GLY A 303 0.91 18.99 8.93
C GLY A 303 -0.29 18.73 9.85
N VAL A 304 -1.33 18.04 9.38
CA VAL A 304 -2.55 17.82 10.17
C VAL A 304 -2.38 16.63 11.10
N ASP A 305 -2.41 16.88 12.40
CA ASP A 305 -2.50 15.84 13.42
C ASP A 305 -3.75 16.05 14.27
N LEU A 306 -4.73 15.16 14.13
CA LEU A 306 -6.02 15.25 14.81
C LEU A 306 -6.11 14.38 16.05
N LEU A 307 -5.14 13.50 16.31
CA LEU A 307 -5.28 12.59 17.45
C LEU A 307 -5.18 13.37 18.77
N PRO A 308 -5.72 12.84 19.87
CA PRO A 308 -5.61 13.46 21.18
C PRO A 308 -4.15 13.76 21.59
N ALA A 309 -3.96 14.78 22.42
CA ALA A 309 -2.65 15.06 23.03
C ALA A 309 -2.15 13.84 23.84
N CYS A 310 -0.83 13.72 23.96
CA CYS A 310 -0.23 12.70 24.80
C CYS A 310 -0.55 13.02 26.27
N GLY A 311 -1.28 12.13 26.94
CA GLY A 311 -1.50 12.22 28.37
C GLY A 311 -0.18 12.02 29.11
N GLY A 312 0.10 12.90 30.07
CA GLY A 312 1.14 12.67 31.09
C GLY A 312 0.68 11.65 32.13
#